data_AF-Q8VPY7-F1
#
_entry.id   AF-Q8VPY7-F1
#
_cell.length_a   1.000
_cell.length_b   1.000
_cell.length_c   1.000
_cell.angle_alpha   90.00
_cell.angle_beta   90.00
_cell.angle_gamma   90.00
#
_symmetry.space_group_name_H-M   'P 1'
#
loop_
_entity.id
_entity.type
_entity.pdbx_description
1 polymer ?
#
loop_
_entity_poly.entity_id
_entity_poly.type
_entity_poly.pdbx_seq_one_letter_code
_entity_poly.pdbx_strand_id
1 'polypeptide(L)'
;MHSKPSRRPFSLALRLTFFISLSTILAFIAFTWFMLHSVENHFAEQDVSDLQQISTTLNRILQSPVDPDDKKISKIKESIASYRNVALLLLNPRGEVLFSSAQGAALRPAVNSADFSEHSRARDVFLWTVEDPAGPMDTGSEMKMETFRIIASSGQAIFQGKQQNYVMLTGLSINFHLHYLDALKKNLIAIAVVISLL
;
A
#
# COMPACT_ATOMS: atom_id res chain seq x y z
N MET A 1 31.94 40.64 52.62
CA MET A 1 30.48 40.50 52.47
C MET A 1 30.19 39.79 51.16
N HIS A 2 29.64 38.58 51.19
CA HIS A 2 29.34 37.78 49.99
C HIS A 2 27.81 37.64 49.91
N SER A 3 27.15 38.49 49.13
CA SER A 3 25.70 38.40 48.88
C SER A 3 25.44 37.29 47.86
N LYS A 4 25.02 36.10 48.32
CA LYS A 4 24.48 35.06 47.45
C LYS A 4 23.16 35.55 46.84
N PRO A 5 22.98 35.54 45.51
CA PRO A 5 21.69 35.88 44.92
C PRO A 5 20.67 34.80 45.29
N SER A 6 19.65 35.19 46.04
CA SER A 6 18.50 34.35 46.36
C SER A 6 17.73 34.05 45.07
N ARG A 7 17.87 32.83 44.55
CA ARG A 7 17.02 32.32 43.46
C ARG A 7 15.60 32.24 44.00
N ARG A 8 14.78 33.26 43.71
CA ARG A 8 13.34 33.24 44.00
C ARG A 8 12.73 32.01 43.32
N PRO A 9 11.98 31.15 44.04
CA PRO A 9 11.33 30.00 43.41
C PRO A 9 10.32 30.51 42.37
N PHE A 10 10.33 29.88 41.19
CA PHE A 10 9.32 30.13 40.16
C PHE A 10 7.91 30.07 40.76
N SER A 11 7.08 31.06 40.43
CA SER A 11 5.70 31.19 40.92
C SER A 11 4.90 29.90 40.70
N LEU A 12 4.03 29.56 41.64
CA LEU A 12 3.15 28.39 41.57
C LEU A 12 2.28 28.41 40.31
N ALA A 13 1.84 29.60 39.89
CA ALA A 13 1.10 29.81 38.64
C ALA A 13 1.93 29.42 37.40
N LEU A 14 3.23 29.77 37.37
CA LEU A 14 4.10 29.47 36.23
C LEU A 14 4.34 27.96 36.08
N ARG A 15 4.53 27.25 37.19
CA ARG A 15 4.67 25.78 37.15
C ARG A 15 3.39 25.14 36.64
N LEU A 16 2.22 25.60 37.10
CA LEU A 16 0.93 25.08 36.67
C LEU A 16 0.69 25.31 35.16
N THR A 17 0.90 26.52 34.65
CA THR A 17 0.75 26.82 33.22
C THR A 17 1.76 26.06 32.36
N PHE A 18 2.99 25.90 32.85
CA PHE A 18 4.01 25.09 32.19
C PHE A 18 3.61 23.62 32.10
N PHE A 19 3.12 23.02 33.19
CA PHE A 19 2.67 21.63 33.17
C PHE A 19 1.44 21.42 32.28
N ILE A 20 0.49 22.36 32.27
CA ILE A 20 -0.69 22.27 31.39
C ILE A 20 -0.27 22.34 29.92
N SER A 21 0.50 23.36 29.53
CA SER A 21 0.97 23.50 28.15
C SER A 21 1.82 22.32 27.70
N LEU A 22 2.76 21.85 28.54
CA LEU A 22 3.57 20.68 28.26
C LEU A 22 2.70 19.42 28.10
N SER A 23 1.72 19.22 28.97
CA SER A 23 0.78 18.10 28.90
C SER A 23 -0.04 18.14 27.61
N THR A 24 -0.54 19.31 27.22
CA THR A 24 -1.29 19.51 25.98
C THR A 24 -0.45 19.18 24.74
N ILE A 25 0.80 19.66 24.68
CA ILE A 25 1.73 19.35 23.57
C ILE A 25 1.98 17.84 23.48
N LEU A 26 2.26 17.19 24.62
CA LEU A 26 2.48 15.74 24.65
C LEU A 26 1.24 14.95 24.22
N ALA A 27 0.05 15.37 24.66
CA ALA A 27 -1.20 14.78 24.23
C ALA A 27 -1.40 14.92 22.72
N PHE A 28 -1.19 16.11 22.14
CA PHE A 28 -1.29 16.32 20.70
C PHE A 28 -0.31 15.46 19.90
N ILE A 29 0.94 15.32 20.35
CA ILE A 29 1.93 14.45 19.71
C ILE A 29 1.44 12.99 19.74
N ALA A 30 0.97 12.51 20.90
CA ALA A 30 0.47 11.15 21.05
C ALA A 30 -0.76 10.88 20.17
N PHE A 31 -1.73 11.79 20.14
CA PHE A 31 -2.93 11.67 19.29
C PHE A 31 -2.58 11.71 17.80
N THR A 32 -1.67 12.60 17.41
CA THR A 32 -1.17 12.70 16.02
C THR A 32 -0.53 11.39 15.57
N TRP A 33 0.33 10.82 16.42
CA TRP A 33 0.96 9.52 16.17
C TRP A 33 -0.08 8.41 16.04
N PHE A 34 -1.01 8.31 17.00
CA PHE A 34 -2.05 7.29 17.01
C PHE A 34 -2.96 7.39 15.78
N MET A 35 -3.39 8.59 15.41
CA MET A 35 -4.23 8.82 14.23
C MET A 35 -3.52 8.37 12.95
N LEU A 36 -2.28 8.78 12.74
CA LEU A 36 -1.54 8.45 11.53
C LEU A 36 -1.34 6.94 11.40
N HIS A 37 -0.91 6.29 12.50
CA HIS A 37 -0.69 4.85 12.52
C HIS A 37 -1.99 4.05 12.33
N SER A 38 -3.08 4.51 12.93
CA SER A 38 -4.41 3.88 12.79
C SER A 38 -4.90 3.93 11.34
N VAL A 39 -4.80 5.09 10.69
CA VAL A 39 -5.23 5.25 9.29
C VAL A 39 -4.35 4.44 8.34
N GLU A 40 -3.03 4.44 8.54
CA GLU A 40 -2.10 3.64 7.75
C GLU A 40 -2.41 2.14 7.86
N ASN A 41 -2.63 1.65 9.09
CA ASN A 41 -2.98 0.26 9.33
C ASN A 41 -4.37 -0.09 8.76
N HIS A 42 -5.35 0.82 8.86
CA HIS A 42 -6.67 0.63 8.28
C HIS A 42 -6.59 0.46 6.75
N PHE A 43 -5.80 1.27 6.05
CA PHE A 43 -5.56 1.09 4.62
C PHE A 43 -4.85 -0.23 4.30
N ALA A 44 -3.86 -0.62 5.12
CA ALA A 44 -3.17 -1.90 4.93
C ALA A 44 -4.14 -3.08 5.08
N GLU A 45 -4.98 -3.09 6.12
CA GLU A 45 -5.99 -4.12 6.36
C GLU A 45 -7.03 -4.18 5.26
N GLN A 46 -7.53 -3.02 4.82
CA GLN A 46 -8.50 -2.92 3.73
C GLN A 46 -7.91 -3.47 2.43
N ASP A 47 -6.71 -3.03 2.06
CA ASP A 47 -6.04 -3.47 0.82
C ASP A 47 -5.78 -4.96 0.81
N VAL A 48 -5.37 -5.54 1.95
CA VAL A 48 -5.17 -6.98 2.10
C VAL A 48 -6.50 -7.73 1.93
N SER A 49 -7.57 -7.25 2.57
CA SER A 49 -8.90 -7.86 2.47
C SER A 49 -9.42 -7.84 1.03
N ASP A 50 -9.30 -6.69 0.36
CA ASP A 50 -9.71 -6.51 -1.04
C ASP A 50 -8.90 -7.46 -1.96
N LEU A 51 -7.57 -7.50 -1.80
CA LEU A 51 -6.70 -8.38 -2.58
C LEU A 51 -7.03 -9.86 -2.38
N GLN A 52 -7.32 -10.29 -1.15
CA GLN A 52 -7.71 -11.66 -0.85
C GLN A 52 -9.05 -12.02 -1.51
N GLN A 53 -10.04 -11.13 -1.44
CA GLN A 53 -11.35 -11.33 -2.07
C GLN A 53 -11.24 -11.41 -3.60
N ILE A 54 -10.47 -10.51 -4.21
CA ILE A 54 -10.22 -10.48 -5.66
C ILE A 54 -9.50 -11.76 -6.07
N SER A 55 -8.37 -12.07 -5.43
CA SER A 55 -7.55 -13.25 -5.76
C SER A 55 -8.36 -14.54 -5.63
N THR A 56 -9.17 -14.69 -4.59
CA THR A 56 -10.06 -15.86 -4.41
C THR A 56 -11.10 -15.96 -5.53
N THR A 57 -11.67 -14.83 -5.94
CA THR A 57 -12.68 -14.79 -7.01
C THR A 57 -12.06 -15.16 -8.36
N LEU A 58 -10.91 -14.59 -8.68
CA LEU A 58 -10.19 -14.89 -9.92
C LEU A 58 -9.70 -16.35 -9.96
N ASN A 59 -9.18 -16.87 -8.85
CA ASN A 59 -8.79 -18.28 -8.75
C ASN A 59 -9.96 -19.23 -8.99
N ARG A 60 -11.15 -18.90 -8.46
CA ARG A 60 -12.37 -19.69 -8.72
C ARG A 60 -12.75 -19.70 -10.20
N ILE A 61 -12.62 -18.57 -10.89
CA ILE A 61 -12.88 -18.48 -12.34
C ILE A 61 -11.87 -19.33 -13.12
N LEU A 62 -10.58 -19.25 -12.77
CA LEU A 62 -9.51 -20.01 -13.43
C LEU A 62 -9.67 -21.52 -13.26
N GLN A 63 -10.06 -21.95 -12.06
CA GLN A 63 -10.24 -23.35 -11.69
C GLN A 63 -11.56 -23.96 -12.21
N SER A 64 -12.48 -23.17 -12.78
CA SER A 64 -13.71 -23.66 -13.40
C SER A 64 -13.36 -24.67 -14.52
N PRO A 65 -13.75 -25.95 -14.42
CA PRO A 65 -13.42 -26.96 -15.42
C PRO A 65 -14.34 -26.90 -16.65
N VAL A 66 -15.46 -26.18 -16.58
CA VAL A 66 -16.52 -26.17 -17.60
C VAL A 66 -16.32 -25.06 -18.64
N ASP A 67 -15.64 -23.98 -18.27
CA ASP A 67 -15.47 -22.83 -19.17
C ASP A 67 -14.24 -23.01 -20.07
N PRO A 68 -14.34 -22.77 -21.39
CA PRO A 68 -13.19 -22.62 -22.26
C PRO A 68 -12.32 -21.42 -21.83
N ASP A 69 -11.05 -21.42 -22.20
CA ASP A 69 -10.08 -20.35 -21.89
C ASP A 69 -10.62 -18.95 -22.17
N ASP A 70 -11.13 -18.71 -23.38
CA ASP A 70 -11.63 -17.39 -23.79
C ASP A 70 -12.76 -16.90 -22.89
N LYS A 71 -13.60 -17.82 -22.40
CA LYS A 71 -14.68 -17.52 -21.48
C LYS A 71 -14.17 -17.27 -20.06
N LYS A 72 -13.14 -17.99 -19.61
CA LYS A 72 -12.45 -17.69 -18.34
C LYS A 72 -11.84 -16.30 -18.37
N ILE A 73 -11.11 -15.97 -19.44
CA ILE A 73 -10.47 -14.66 -19.61
C ILE A 73 -11.53 -13.55 -19.69
N SER A 74 -12.64 -13.77 -20.37
CA SER A 74 -13.75 -12.79 -20.43
C SER A 74 -14.35 -12.52 -19.05
N LYS A 75 -14.64 -13.58 -18.28
CA LYS A 75 -15.11 -13.45 -16.88
C LYS A 75 -14.09 -12.74 -15.98
N ILE A 76 -12.80 -13.02 -16.16
CA ILE A 76 -11.72 -12.32 -15.45
C ILE A 76 -11.74 -10.84 -15.80
N LYS A 77 -11.79 -10.49 -17.09
CA LYS A 77 -11.85 -9.10 -17.57
C LYS A 77 -13.06 -8.35 -16.99
N GLU A 78 -14.23 -8.97 -17.01
CA GLU A 78 -15.45 -8.40 -16.43
C GLU A 78 -15.32 -8.22 -14.91
N SER A 79 -14.79 -9.22 -14.21
CA SER A 79 -14.56 -9.16 -12.77
C SER A 79 -13.58 -8.06 -12.39
N ILE A 80 -12.44 -7.94 -13.09
CA ILE A 80 -11.44 -6.90 -12.79
C ILE A 80 -11.88 -5.51 -13.23
N ALA A 81 -12.76 -5.38 -14.24
CA ALA A 81 -13.26 -4.08 -14.69
C ALA A 81 -14.07 -3.34 -13.60
N SER A 82 -14.63 -4.07 -12.64
CA SER A 82 -15.27 -3.47 -11.47
C SER A 82 -14.28 -2.81 -10.50
N TYR A 83 -12.98 -3.13 -10.60
CA TYR A 83 -11.91 -2.60 -9.76
C TYR A 83 -11.02 -1.63 -10.57
N ARG A 84 -11.00 -0.35 -10.20
CA ARG A 84 -10.29 0.69 -10.98
C ARG A 84 -8.77 0.65 -10.89
N ASN A 85 -8.22 0.07 -9.83
CA ASN A 85 -6.80 0.17 -9.48
C ASN A 85 -6.11 -1.20 -9.40
N VAL A 86 -6.64 -2.20 -10.12
CA VAL A 86 -6.16 -3.58 -10.04
C VAL A 86 -5.36 -3.97 -11.29
N ALA A 87 -4.10 -4.30 -11.05
CA ALA A 87 -3.22 -4.95 -12.01
C ALA A 87 -3.34 -6.47 -11.85
N LEU A 88 -3.45 -7.20 -12.96
CA LEU A 88 -3.51 -8.66 -12.95
C LEU A 88 -2.51 -9.21 -13.95
N LEU A 89 -1.68 -10.15 -13.50
CA LEU A 89 -0.74 -10.86 -14.34
C LEU A 89 -0.87 -12.37 -14.08
N LEU A 90 -1.14 -13.12 -15.14
CA LEU A 90 -1.23 -14.57 -15.12
C LEU A 90 -0.10 -15.16 -15.95
N LEU A 91 0.67 -16.05 -15.33
CA LEU A 91 1.85 -16.68 -15.89
C LEU A 91 1.70 -18.19 -15.87
N ASN A 92 2.31 -18.85 -16.86
CA ASN A 92 2.55 -20.28 -16.81
C ASN A 92 3.83 -20.59 -15.99
N PRO A 93 4.15 -21.87 -15.73
CA PRO A 93 5.31 -22.25 -14.92
C PRO A 93 6.66 -21.91 -15.58
N ARG A 94 6.66 -21.58 -16.87
CA ARG A 94 7.83 -21.13 -17.63
C ARG A 94 8.01 -19.60 -17.58
N GLY A 95 7.10 -18.88 -16.93
CA GLY A 95 7.10 -17.41 -16.88
C GLY A 95 6.52 -16.75 -18.14
N GLU A 96 5.87 -17.51 -19.03
CA GLU A 96 5.17 -16.96 -20.18
C GLU A 96 3.81 -16.39 -19.74
N VAL A 97 3.43 -15.26 -20.31
CA VAL A 97 2.19 -14.56 -19.97
C VAL A 97 1.00 -15.28 -20.60
N LEU A 98 0.12 -15.82 -19.77
CA LEU A 98 -1.18 -16.37 -20.19
C LEU A 98 -2.23 -15.27 -20.31
N PHE A 99 -2.18 -14.28 -19.42
CA PHE A 99 -3.06 -13.13 -19.43
C PHE A 99 -2.41 -11.95 -18.70
N SER A 100 -2.70 -10.73 -19.15
CA SER A 100 -2.30 -9.51 -18.46
C SER A 100 -3.39 -8.45 -18.61
N SER A 101 -3.74 -7.77 -17.52
CA SER A 101 -4.58 -6.56 -17.57
C SER A 101 -3.78 -5.37 -18.08
N ALA A 102 -4.43 -4.22 -18.28
CA ALA A 102 -3.78 -3.00 -18.76
C ALA A 102 -2.55 -2.60 -17.92
N GLN A 103 -2.60 -2.76 -16.60
CA GLN A 103 -1.51 -2.48 -15.67
C GLN A 103 -0.72 -3.74 -15.28
N GLY A 104 -1.11 -4.92 -15.76
CA GLY A 104 -0.50 -6.20 -15.37
C GLY A 104 0.97 -6.33 -15.78
N ALA A 105 1.40 -5.63 -16.82
CA ALA A 105 2.80 -5.62 -17.25
C ALA A 105 3.74 -5.03 -16.18
N ALA A 106 3.25 -4.07 -15.38
CA ALA A 106 3.99 -3.44 -14.29
C ALA A 106 4.36 -4.43 -13.17
N LEU A 107 3.60 -5.52 -13.02
CA LEU A 107 3.86 -6.58 -12.04
C LEU A 107 4.89 -7.61 -12.51
N ARG A 108 5.24 -7.60 -13.80
CA ARG A 108 6.12 -8.62 -14.39
C ARG A 108 7.51 -8.67 -13.74
N PRO A 109 8.19 -7.53 -13.47
CA PRO A 109 9.51 -7.59 -12.84
C PRO A 109 9.43 -8.05 -11.38
N ALA A 110 8.28 -7.86 -10.70
CA ALA A 110 8.06 -8.29 -9.33
C ALA A 110 8.25 -9.80 -9.15
N VAL A 111 7.96 -10.60 -10.17
CA VAL A 111 8.09 -12.07 -10.15
C VAL A 111 9.54 -12.52 -9.90
N ASN A 112 10.51 -11.68 -10.27
CA ASN A 112 11.93 -11.97 -10.11
C ASN A 112 12.52 -11.38 -8.82
N SER A 113 11.71 -10.76 -7.96
CA SER A 113 12.18 -10.20 -6.69
C SER A 113 12.32 -11.27 -5.61
N ALA A 114 13.15 -11.00 -4.59
CA ALA A 114 13.25 -11.83 -3.40
C ALA A 114 11.90 -11.88 -2.66
N ASP A 115 11.22 -10.73 -2.56
CA ASP A 115 9.92 -10.58 -1.91
C ASP A 115 8.88 -11.52 -2.52
N PHE A 116 8.82 -11.64 -3.86
CA PHE A 116 7.90 -12.58 -4.48
C PHE A 116 8.14 -14.02 -4.03
N SER A 117 9.40 -14.45 -3.90
CA SER A 117 9.73 -15.83 -3.52
C SER A 117 9.36 -16.14 -2.08
N GLU A 118 9.55 -15.18 -1.18
CA GLU A 118 9.17 -15.28 0.24
C GLU A 118 7.65 -15.25 0.39
N HIS A 119 7.02 -14.22 -0.15
CA HIS A 119 5.61 -13.93 0.05
C HIS A 119 4.68 -14.84 -0.76
N SER A 120 5.11 -15.34 -1.93
CA SER A 120 4.34 -16.35 -2.66
C SER A 120 4.24 -17.67 -1.90
N ARG A 121 5.23 -18.02 -1.06
CA ARG A 121 5.18 -19.23 -0.22
C ARG A 121 4.31 -19.02 1.00
N ALA A 122 4.42 -17.85 1.64
CA ALA A 122 3.59 -17.47 2.77
C ALA A 122 2.14 -17.16 2.38
N ARG A 123 1.87 -16.92 1.09
CA ARG A 123 0.56 -16.51 0.54
C ARG A 123 0.05 -15.22 1.16
N ASP A 124 0.96 -14.30 1.42
CA ASP A 124 0.70 -12.98 1.98
C ASP A 124 0.94 -11.88 0.94
N VAL A 125 0.75 -10.64 1.38
CA VAL A 125 0.81 -9.44 0.55
C VAL A 125 2.16 -8.77 0.71
N PHE A 126 2.77 -8.35 -0.40
CA PHE A 126 4.02 -7.63 -0.42
C PHE A 126 3.93 -6.33 -1.23
N LEU A 127 4.88 -5.42 -1.02
CA LEU A 127 4.93 -4.14 -1.74
C LEU A 127 5.82 -4.25 -2.97
N TRP A 128 5.41 -3.59 -4.04
CA TRP A 128 6.17 -3.49 -5.27
C TRP A 128 6.04 -2.09 -5.85
N THR A 129 7.17 -1.42 -6.07
CA THR A 129 7.20 -0.09 -6.66
C THR A 129 7.82 -0.17 -8.05
N VAL A 130 7.12 0.41 -9.02
CA VAL A 130 7.59 0.58 -10.38
C VAL A 130 8.06 2.02 -10.54
N GLU A 131 9.33 2.15 -10.89
CA GLU A 131 9.89 3.40 -11.40
C GLU A 131 9.55 3.48 -12.89
N ASP A 132 8.77 4.47 -13.31
CA ASP A 132 8.54 4.74 -14.73
C ASP A 132 9.78 5.47 -15.30
N PRO A 133 10.56 4.87 -16.22
CA PRO A 133 11.75 5.50 -16.76
C PRO A 133 11.46 6.53 -17.88
N ALA A 134 10.20 6.82 -18.24
CA ALA A 134 9.89 7.49 -19.50
C ALA A 134 9.45 8.95 -19.37
N GLY A 135 10.44 9.85 -19.38
CA GLY A 135 10.33 11.21 -19.89
C GLY A 135 11.66 11.93 -19.79
N PRO A 136 12.13 12.67 -20.83
CA PRO A 136 13.30 13.53 -20.67
C PRO A 136 13.11 14.40 -19.43
N MET A 137 14.17 14.61 -18.66
CA MET A 137 14.21 15.52 -17.51
C MET A 137 13.82 16.94 -17.97
N ASP A 138 12.53 17.20 -18.11
CA ASP A 138 11.99 18.54 -18.04
C ASP A 138 12.07 18.92 -16.56
N THR A 139 12.89 19.94 -16.30
CA THR A 139 13.20 20.50 -14.99
C THR A 139 11.90 20.77 -14.21
N GLY A 140 11.45 19.81 -13.39
CA GLY A 140 10.28 19.96 -12.51
C GLY A 140 9.30 18.79 -12.47
N SER A 141 9.39 17.78 -13.34
CA SER A 141 8.49 16.61 -13.27
C SER A 141 8.91 15.64 -12.17
N GLU A 142 8.08 15.52 -11.13
CA GLU A 142 8.18 14.50 -10.08
C GLU A 142 8.21 13.10 -10.74
N MET A 143 9.20 12.27 -10.40
CA MET A 143 9.25 10.89 -10.88
C MET A 143 7.95 10.18 -10.46
N LYS A 144 7.15 9.74 -11.44
CA LYS A 144 5.88 9.08 -11.16
C LYS A 144 6.14 7.64 -10.73
N MET A 145 6.36 7.44 -9.43
CA MET A 145 6.47 6.11 -8.84
C MET A 145 5.08 5.51 -8.68
N GLU A 146 4.86 4.30 -9.19
CA GLU A 146 3.62 3.55 -8.96
C GLU A 146 3.88 2.40 -8.00
N THR A 147 3.22 2.43 -6.84
CA THR A 147 3.37 1.41 -5.80
C THR A 147 2.13 0.54 -5.74
N PHE A 148 2.35 -0.76 -5.76
CA PHE A 148 1.35 -1.80 -5.68
C PHE A 148 1.52 -2.62 -4.40
N ARG A 149 0.41 -2.97 -3.76
CA ARG A 149 0.34 -4.14 -2.89
C ARG A 149 -0.01 -5.36 -3.74
N ILE A 150 0.81 -6.39 -3.70
CA ILE A 150 0.68 -7.59 -4.54
C ILE A 150 0.38 -8.79 -3.67
N ILE A 151 -0.61 -9.59 -4.08
CA ILE A 151 -0.77 -10.97 -3.62
C ILE A 151 -0.46 -11.94 -4.76
N ALA A 152 0.38 -12.93 -4.47
CA ALA A 152 0.68 -14.01 -5.38
C ALA A 152 -0.14 -15.25 -5.02
N SER A 153 -0.70 -15.92 -6.02
CA SER A 153 -1.38 -17.19 -5.85
C SER A 153 -1.02 -18.16 -6.97
N SER A 154 -1.00 -19.45 -6.67
CA SER A 154 -0.71 -20.48 -7.64
C SER A 154 -1.76 -21.58 -7.56
N GLY A 155 -2.08 -22.19 -8.69
CA GLY A 155 -3.03 -23.29 -8.75
C GLY A 155 -2.88 -24.10 -10.02
N GLN A 156 -3.81 -25.03 -10.22
CA GLN A 156 -3.97 -25.78 -11.46
C GLN A 156 -5.22 -25.31 -12.18
N ALA A 157 -5.08 -25.04 -13.48
CA ALA A 157 -6.20 -24.73 -14.35
C ALA A 157 -6.04 -25.46 -15.68
N ILE A 158 -7.17 -25.76 -16.31
CA ILE A 158 -7.16 -26.16 -17.72
C ILE A 158 -7.02 -24.89 -18.55
N PHE A 159 -5.91 -24.79 -19.27
CA PHE A 159 -5.63 -23.79 -20.29
C PHE A 159 -5.22 -24.50 -21.58
N GLN A 160 -5.75 -24.07 -22.72
CA GLN A 160 -5.52 -24.59 -24.06
C GLN A 160 -5.77 -26.10 -24.14
N GLY A 161 -6.79 -26.56 -23.42
CA GLY A 161 -7.15 -27.98 -23.31
C GLY A 161 -6.18 -28.83 -22.50
N LYS A 162 -5.17 -28.23 -21.83
CA LYS A 162 -4.20 -28.94 -20.99
C LYS A 162 -4.30 -28.47 -19.54
N GLN A 163 -4.27 -29.42 -18.60
CA GLN A 163 -4.14 -29.08 -17.19
C GLN A 163 -2.70 -28.63 -16.92
N GLN A 164 -2.53 -27.39 -16.47
CA GLN A 164 -1.23 -26.81 -16.18
C GLN A 164 -1.28 -25.98 -14.90
N ASN A 165 -0.13 -25.91 -14.23
CA ASN A 165 0.05 -25.00 -13.11
C ASN A 165 0.06 -23.56 -13.63
N TYR A 166 -0.42 -22.62 -12.84
CA TYR A 166 -0.32 -21.19 -13.11
C TYR A 166 0.17 -20.43 -11.88
N VAL A 167 0.73 -19.25 -12.12
CA VAL A 167 1.06 -18.25 -11.11
C VAL A 167 0.30 -16.98 -11.47
N MET A 168 -0.48 -16.46 -10.52
CA MET A 168 -1.30 -15.27 -10.68
C MET A 168 -0.86 -14.22 -9.66
N LEU A 169 -0.48 -13.04 -10.16
CA LEU A 169 -0.17 -11.86 -9.37
C LEU A 169 -1.33 -10.88 -9.52
N THR A 170 -1.94 -10.53 -8.39
CA THR A 170 -2.94 -9.47 -8.33
C THR A 170 -2.34 -8.32 -7.54
N GLY A 171 -2.20 -7.17 -8.19
CA GLY A 171 -1.67 -5.95 -7.59
C GLY A 171 -2.76 -4.90 -7.44
N LEU A 172 -2.82 -4.22 -6.30
CA LEU A 172 -3.66 -3.06 -6.05
C LEU A 172 -2.78 -1.83 -5.93
N SER A 173 -3.01 -0.81 -6.77
CA SER A 173 -2.27 0.46 -6.65
C SER A 173 -2.66 1.18 -5.36
N ILE A 174 -1.65 1.52 -4.55
CA ILE A 174 -1.82 2.22 -3.27
C ILE A 174 -1.38 3.68 -3.32
N ASN A 175 -1.11 4.21 -4.52
CA ASN A 175 -0.66 5.60 -4.70
C ASN A 175 -1.61 6.62 -4.06
N PHE A 176 -2.92 6.38 -4.16
CA PHE A 176 -3.91 7.23 -3.51
C PHE A 176 -3.76 7.21 -1.98
N HIS A 177 -3.55 6.03 -1.39
CA HIS A 177 -3.33 5.88 0.06
C HIS A 177 -2.05 6.58 0.50
N LEU A 178 -0.95 6.40 -0.24
CA LEU A 178 0.33 7.06 0.05
C LEU A 178 0.22 8.59 -0.04
N HIS A 179 -0.43 9.10 -1.09
CA HIS A 179 -0.63 10.55 -1.25
C HIS A 179 -1.53 11.13 -0.13
N TYR A 180 -2.57 10.40 0.27
CA TYR A 180 -3.43 10.80 1.39
C TYR A 180 -2.67 10.85 2.72
N LEU A 181 -1.86 9.82 3.02
CA LEU A 181 -1.06 9.76 4.24
C LEU A 181 -0.02 10.89 4.30
N ASP A 182 0.62 11.21 3.17
CA ASP A 182 1.57 12.31 3.09
C ASP A 182 0.88 13.67 3.33
N ALA A 183 -0.27 13.91 2.70
CA ALA A 183 -1.06 15.12 2.92
C ALA A 183 -1.54 15.22 4.37
N LEU A 184 -2.02 14.12 4.96
CA LEU A 184 -2.44 14.06 6.36
C LEU A 184 -1.29 14.40 7.30
N LYS A 185 -0.11 13.82 7.08
CA LYS A 185 1.10 14.09 7.86
C LYS A 185 1.51 15.56 7.76
N LYS A 186 1.54 16.13 6.56
CA LYS A 186 1.84 17.56 6.34
C LYS A 186 0.86 18.47 7.10
N ASN A 187 -0.43 18.16 7.04
CA ASN A 187 -1.47 18.92 7.74
C ASN A 187 -1.31 18.83 9.27
N LEU A 188 -1.01 17.64 9.80
CA LEU A 188 -0.79 17.45 11.24
C LEU A 188 0.42 18.24 11.74
N ILE A 189 1.52 18.24 10.98
CA ILE A 189 2.71 19.04 11.31
C ILE A 189 2.36 20.54 11.29
N ALA A 190 1.63 21.01 10.28
CA ALA A 190 1.23 22.41 10.19
C ALA A 190 0.36 22.83 11.40
N ILE A 191 -0.61 22.01 11.80
CA ILE A 191 -1.44 22.26 12.99
C ILE A 191 -0.58 22.27 14.26
N ALA A 192 0.35 21.33 14.42
CA ALA A 192 1.25 21.29 15.57
C ALA A 192 2.11 22.55 15.67
N VAL A 193 2.61 23.07 14.55
CA VAL A 193 3.36 24.34 14.49
C VAL A 193 2.47 25.51 14.90
N VAL A 194 1.26 25.62 14.36
CA VAL A 194 0.32 26.69 14.71
C VAL A 194 -0.03 26.68 16.20
N ILE A 195 -0.34 25.51 16.77
CA ILE A 195 -0.64 25.37 18.20
C ILE A 195 0.58 25.73 19.06
N SER A 196 1.80 25.39 18.61
CA SER A 196 3.03 25.69 19.35
C SER A 196 3.39 27.19 19.34
N LEU A 197 2.82 27.96 18.40
CA LEU A 197 3.02 29.41 18.28
C LEU A 197 1.94 30.24 19.01
N LEU A 198 0.87 29.60 19.48
CA LEU A 198 -0.23 30.20 20.25
C LEU A 198 0.04 30.10 21.76
#